data_AF-A0AAD5XEI4-F1
#
_entry.id   AF-A0AAD5XEI4-F1
#
_cell.length_a   1.000
_cell.length_b   1.000
_cell.length_c   1.000
_cell.angle_alpha   90.00
_cell.angle_beta   90.00
_cell.angle_gamma   90.00
#
_symmetry.space_group_name_H-M   'P 1'
#
loop_
_entity.id
_entity.type
_entity.pdbx_description
1 polymer ?
#
loop_
_entity_poly.entity_id
_entity_poly.type
_entity_poly.pdbx_seq_one_letter_code
_entity_poly.pdbx_strand_id
1 'polypeptide(L)'
;MTTKLFEVTRASIVRFGSVKPVIQPFFSWSISAEERWAIVGRVGSGKSSLGSALAGGLRWVAEDGRVSEELANPWIYRGAGSTERAVRLLAFTDNLKSYSSHSIQDRYHSRVDEDELTAAEFLLDLPKARKVYALVKDGEENPVNNATNKVIDPFAKLDDHKRQIAKKFNLEALFPLPTIRLSNGQLMRLRLAKNLLFSDAVDAKVVVLDEPFS
;
A
#
# COMPACT_ATOMS: atom_id res chain seq x y z
N MET A 1 18.15 5.67 -24.05
CA MET A 1 16.99 4.81 -24.41
C MET A 1 16.37 4.35 -23.12
N THR A 2 15.07 4.56 -22.92
CA THR A 2 14.35 4.11 -21.71
C THR A 2 14.16 2.60 -21.76
N THR A 3 14.52 1.91 -20.68
CA THR A 3 14.36 0.45 -20.59
C THR A 3 12.88 0.11 -20.51
N LYS A 4 12.36 -0.71 -21.43
CA LYS A 4 10.96 -1.17 -21.37
C LYS A 4 10.82 -2.27 -20.31
N LEU A 5 9.76 -2.18 -19.50
CA LEU A 5 9.51 -3.03 -18.33
C LEU A 5 8.37 -4.01 -18.58
N PHE A 6 7.31 -3.53 -19.22
CA PHE A 6 6.06 -4.24 -19.45
C PHE A 6 5.55 -3.91 -20.84
N GLU A 7 4.95 -4.91 -21.50
CA GLU A 7 4.29 -4.72 -22.78
C GLU A 7 3.17 -5.73 -22.99
N VAL A 8 2.02 -5.23 -23.44
CA VAL A 8 0.92 -6.04 -23.97
C VAL A 8 0.42 -5.42 -25.27
N THR A 9 0.02 -6.28 -26.20
CA THR A 9 -0.54 -5.86 -27.50
C THR A 9 -1.92 -6.46 -27.67
N ARG A 10 -2.93 -5.62 -27.91
CA ARG A 10 -4.35 -6.02 -28.11
C ARG A 10 -4.81 -7.07 -27.10
N ALA A 11 -4.56 -6.80 -25.82
CA ALA A 11 -4.84 -7.70 -24.72
C ALA A 11 -5.99 -7.19 -23.84
N SER A 12 -6.58 -8.12 -23.08
CA SER A 12 -7.47 -7.83 -21.98
C SER A 12 -7.19 -8.80 -20.83
N ILE A 13 -7.99 -8.72 -19.77
CA ILE A 13 -7.85 -9.50 -18.54
C ILE A 13 -9.11 -10.30 -18.34
N VAL A 14 -8.97 -11.55 -17.88
CA VAL A 14 -10.09 -12.40 -17.47
C VAL A 14 -9.98 -12.79 -16.01
N ARG A 15 -11.13 -12.98 -15.36
CA ARG A 15 -11.21 -13.54 -14.01
C ARG A 15 -11.24 -15.06 -14.07
N PHE A 16 -10.73 -15.71 -13.02
CA PHE A 16 -10.85 -17.16 -12.87
C PHE A 16 -12.32 -17.58 -12.97
N GLY A 17 -12.59 -18.60 -13.79
CA GLY A 17 -13.96 -19.09 -14.04
C GLY A 17 -14.81 -18.24 -14.99
N SER A 18 -14.28 -17.17 -15.57
CA SER A 18 -14.95 -16.35 -16.58
C SER A 18 -14.18 -16.36 -17.89
N VAL A 19 -14.92 -16.39 -19.01
CA VAL A 19 -14.38 -16.17 -20.36
C VAL A 19 -14.56 -14.73 -20.83
N LYS A 20 -15.31 -13.91 -20.08
CA LYS A 20 -15.61 -12.53 -20.47
C LYS A 20 -14.44 -11.60 -20.10
N PRO A 21 -13.90 -10.83 -21.07
CA PRO A 21 -12.88 -9.83 -20.79
C PRO A 21 -13.41 -8.73 -19.85
N VAL A 22 -12.60 -8.37 -18.86
CA VAL A 22 -12.90 -7.35 -17.84
C VAL A 22 -12.80 -5.95 -18.41
N ILE A 23 -11.81 -5.69 -19.26
CA ILE A 23 -11.56 -4.38 -19.88
C ILE A 23 -11.82 -4.49 -21.38
N GLN A 24 -12.68 -3.63 -21.92
CA GLN A 24 -12.99 -3.60 -23.34
C GLN A 24 -12.99 -2.15 -23.86
N PRO A 25 -12.53 -1.90 -25.10
CA PRO A 25 -11.96 -2.87 -26.04
C PRO A 25 -10.60 -3.43 -25.58
N PHE A 26 -10.12 -4.47 -26.26
CA PHE A 26 -8.74 -4.94 -26.10
C PHE A 26 -7.77 -3.79 -26.36
N PHE A 27 -6.70 -3.71 -25.59
CA PHE A 27 -5.80 -2.55 -25.60
C PHE A 27 -4.34 -2.96 -25.69
N SER A 28 -3.51 -2.04 -26.17
CA SER A 28 -2.05 -2.18 -26.16
C SER A 28 -1.49 -1.17 -25.16
N TRP A 29 -0.53 -1.60 -24.36
CA TRP A 29 0.09 -0.75 -23.34
C TRP A 29 1.52 -1.21 -23.08
N SER A 30 2.40 -0.24 -22.88
CA SER A 30 3.77 -0.46 -22.46
C SER A 30 4.14 0.45 -21.31
N ILE A 31 4.97 -0.03 -20.40
CA ILE A 31 5.54 0.77 -19.30
C ILE A 31 7.07 0.73 -19.43
N SER A 32 7.69 1.90 -19.36
CA SER A 32 9.15 2.05 -19.32
C SER A 32 9.64 2.39 -17.91
N ALA A 33 10.93 2.16 -17.66
CA ALA A 33 11.58 2.51 -16.41
C ALA A 33 11.33 3.98 -16.06
N GLU A 34 11.11 4.25 -14.78
CA GLU A 34 10.88 5.59 -14.22
C GLU A 34 9.56 6.26 -14.61
N GLU A 35 8.72 5.62 -15.44
CA GLU A 35 7.38 6.13 -15.73
C GLU A 35 6.45 6.01 -14.52
N ARG A 36 5.55 6.98 -14.39
CA ARG A 36 4.51 7.02 -13.37
C ARG A 36 3.16 7.10 -14.06
N TRP A 37 2.34 6.07 -13.87
CA TRP A 37 1.03 5.98 -14.49
C TRP A 37 -0.07 6.20 -13.46
N ALA A 38 -1.06 7.01 -13.83
CA ALA A 38 -2.31 7.14 -13.10
C ALA A 38 -3.43 6.49 -13.93
N ILE A 39 -4.06 5.45 -13.39
CA ILE A 39 -5.16 4.75 -14.04
C ILE A 39 -6.46 5.25 -13.42
N VAL A 40 -7.27 5.93 -14.24
CA VAL A 40 -8.53 6.56 -13.80
C VAL A 40 -9.73 5.96 -14.54
N GLY A 41 -10.89 6.00 -13.89
CA GLY A 41 -12.12 5.44 -14.47
C GLY A 41 -13.21 5.24 -13.42
N ARG A 42 -14.44 5.02 -13.89
CA ARG A 42 -15.62 4.81 -13.04
C ARG A 42 -15.47 3.57 -12.14
N VAL A 43 -16.24 3.52 -11.06
CA VAL A 43 -16.36 2.29 -10.24
C VAL A 43 -16.83 1.15 -11.14
N GLY A 44 -16.20 -0.03 -11.01
CA GLY A 44 -16.49 -1.20 -11.84
C GLY A 44 -15.79 -1.24 -13.20
N SER A 45 -15.00 -0.23 -13.59
CA SER A 45 -14.29 -0.21 -14.89
C SER A 45 -13.10 -1.18 -14.99
N GLY A 46 -12.81 -1.96 -13.94
CA GLY A 46 -11.74 -2.95 -13.94
C GLY A 46 -10.37 -2.45 -13.44
N LYS A 47 -10.24 -1.26 -12.86
CA LYS A 47 -8.96 -0.72 -12.35
C LYS A 47 -8.23 -1.65 -11.38
N SER A 48 -8.92 -2.12 -10.33
CA SER A 48 -8.35 -3.08 -9.37
C SER A 48 -8.06 -4.44 -10.02
N SER A 49 -8.81 -4.81 -11.07
CA SER A 49 -8.52 -6.02 -11.85
C SER A 49 -7.24 -5.85 -12.68
N LEU A 50 -7.02 -4.67 -13.26
CA LEU A 50 -5.77 -4.32 -13.93
C LEU A 50 -4.59 -4.33 -12.94
N GLY A 51 -4.76 -3.75 -11.75
CA GLY A 51 -3.74 -3.82 -10.70
C GLY A 51 -3.41 -5.24 -10.29
N SER A 52 -4.43 -6.09 -10.11
CA SER A 52 -4.25 -7.52 -9.83
C SER A 52 -3.55 -8.27 -10.97
N ALA A 53 -3.91 -8.00 -12.23
CA ALA A 53 -3.27 -8.61 -13.40
C ALA A 53 -1.79 -8.23 -13.55
N LEU A 54 -1.44 -6.96 -13.27
CA LEU A 54 -0.05 -6.50 -13.27
C LEU A 54 0.79 -7.24 -12.21
N ALA A 55 0.21 -7.55 -11.06
CA ALA A 55 0.84 -8.31 -9.98
C ALA A 55 0.78 -9.83 -10.18
N GLY A 56 0.25 -10.32 -11.31
CA GLY A 56 0.13 -11.75 -11.61
C GLY A 56 -1.08 -12.46 -10.98
N GLY A 57 -1.98 -11.73 -10.32
CA GLY A 57 -3.19 -12.27 -9.70
C GLY A 57 -4.33 -12.57 -10.69
N LEU A 58 -4.28 -12.02 -11.90
CA LEU A 58 -5.22 -12.29 -12.99
C LEU A 58 -4.49 -12.54 -14.31
N ARG A 59 -5.16 -13.26 -15.22
CA ARG A 59 -4.58 -13.67 -16.51
C ARG A 59 -4.87 -12.67 -17.62
N TRP A 60 -3.85 -12.42 -18.42
CA TRP A 60 -3.96 -11.68 -19.68
C TRP A 60 -4.41 -12.61 -20.80
N VAL A 61 -5.25 -12.11 -21.70
CA VAL A 61 -5.78 -12.85 -22.86
C VAL A 61 -5.74 -11.99 -24.11
N ALA A 62 -5.52 -12.63 -25.25
CA ALA A 62 -5.67 -12.02 -26.56
C ALA A 62 -7.14 -12.02 -27.01
N GLU A 63 -7.41 -11.31 -28.10
CA GLU A 63 -8.76 -11.18 -28.68
C GLU A 63 -9.36 -12.51 -29.14
N ASP A 64 -8.52 -13.48 -29.51
CA ASP A 64 -8.94 -14.85 -29.85
C ASP A 64 -9.21 -15.73 -28.61
N GLY A 65 -9.11 -15.16 -27.41
CA GLY A 65 -9.33 -15.83 -26.13
C GLY A 65 -8.16 -16.70 -25.66
N ARG A 66 -7.03 -16.73 -26.40
CA ARG A 66 -5.85 -17.52 -26.02
C ARG A 66 -4.92 -16.71 -25.12
N VAL A 67 -4.13 -17.44 -24.34
CA VAL A 67 -2.98 -16.89 -23.60
C VAL A 67 -1.74 -17.25 -24.42
N SER A 68 -1.12 -16.28 -25.08
CA SER A 68 0.19 -16.48 -25.71
C SER A 68 1.28 -16.56 -24.64
N GLU A 69 2.46 -17.09 -24.99
CA GLU A 69 3.61 -17.08 -24.07
C GLU A 69 3.98 -15.66 -23.61
N GLU A 70 3.84 -14.68 -24.51
CA GLU A 70 4.07 -13.25 -24.23
C GLU A 70 3.05 -12.69 -23.22
N LEU A 71 1.79 -13.13 -23.28
CA LEU A 71 0.73 -12.71 -22.35
C LEU A 71 0.76 -13.51 -21.05
N ALA A 72 1.37 -14.69 -21.02
CA ALA A 72 1.58 -15.45 -19.79
C ALA A 72 2.49 -14.68 -18.82
N ASN A 73 3.47 -13.94 -19.36
CA ASN A 73 4.29 -13.01 -18.58
C ASN A 73 4.64 -11.74 -19.39
N PRO A 74 3.83 -10.67 -19.29
CA PRO A 74 4.07 -9.41 -20.00
C PRO A 74 5.30 -8.61 -19.52
N TRP A 75 5.98 -9.04 -18.45
CA TRP A 75 7.11 -8.33 -17.88
C TRP A 75 8.42 -8.72 -18.58
N ILE A 76 9.13 -7.73 -19.13
CA ILE A 76 10.27 -7.90 -20.06
C ILE A 76 11.62 -8.06 -19.32
N TYR A 77 11.67 -7.78 -18.02
CA TYR A 77 12.92 -7.85 -17.27
C TYR A 77 13.55 -9.24 -17.29
N ARG A 78 14.66 -9.40 -18.02
CA ARG A 78 15.45 -10.65 -18.05
C ARG A 78 16.31 -10.76 -16.78
N GLY A 79 15.90 -11.62 -15.86
CA GLY A 79 16.68 -12.02 -14.68
C GLY A 79 15.97 -13.13 -13.91
N ALA A 80 16.72 -14.11 -13.39
CA ALA A 80 16.19 -15.26 -12.66
C ALA A 80 15.58 -14.83 -11.31
N GLY A 81 14.26 -14.61 -11.30
CA GLY A 81 13.47 -14.30 -10.12
C GLY A 81 12.06 -13.99 -10.57
N SER A 82 11.08 -14.77 -10.10
CA SER A 82 9.68 -14.70 -10.52
C SER A 82 9.13 -13.27 -10.57
N THR A 83 8.21 -13.02 -11.51
CA THR A 83 7.35 -11.81 -11.58
C THR A 83 6.83 -11.38 -10.22
N GLU A 84 6.55 -12.36 -9.36
CA GLU A 84 6.14 -12.16 -7.98
C GLU A 84 7.09 -11.20 -7.26
N ARG A 85 8.42 -11.30 -7.33
CA ARG A 85 9.30 -10.34 -6.62
C ARG A 85 9.46 -8.99 -7.32
N ALA A 86 9.22 -8.92 -8.62
CA ALA A 86 9.44 -7.70 -9.40
C ALA A 86 8.29 -6.69 -9.26
N VAL A 87 7.06 -7.16 -8.99
CA VAL A 87 5.86 -6.32 -8.93
C VAL A 87 5.15 -6.50 -7.60
N ARG A 88 4.83 -5.39 -6.93
CA ARG A 88 4.11 -5.40 -5.66
C ARG A 88 2.84 -4.58 -5.76
N LEU A 89 1.71 -5.25 -5.55
CA LEU A 89 0.40 -4.61 -5.43
C LEU A 89 0.14 -4.25 -3.97
N LEU A 90 -0.07 -2.97 -3.72
CA LEU A 90 -0.47 -2.43 -2.43
C LEU A 90 -1.92 -1.98 -2.54
N ALA A 91 -2.85 -2.79 -2.03
CA ALA A 91 -4.27 -2.47 -1.99
C ALA A 91 -4.63 -1.82 -0.64
N PHE A 92 -5.26 -0.64 -0.68
CA PHE A 92 -5.55 0.15 0.52
C PHE A 92 -6.97 -0.07 1.08
N THR A 93 -7.83 -0.77 0.34
CA THR A 93 -9.25 -1.01 0.65
C THR A 93 -9.48 -2.12 1.68
N ASP A 94 -8.62 -3.14 1.74
CA ASP A 94 -8.83 -4.33 2.59
C ASP A 94 -8.39 -4.15 4.06
N ASN A 95 -7.46 -3.24 4.34
CA ASN A 95 -6.96 -3.00 5.69
C ASN A 95 -7.91 -2.14 6.55
N LEU A 96 -9.06 -1.73 6.02
CA LEU A 96 -10.09 -1.12 6.84
C LEU A 96 -10.65 -2.16 7.82
N LYS A 97 -11.07 -3.36 7.39
CA LYS A 97 -11.87 -4.27 8.23
C LYS A 97 -11.14 -4.90 9.43
N SER A 98 -9.83 -5.19 9.32
CA SER A 98 -9.06 -5.74 10.45
C SER A 98 -8.67 -4.68 11.49
N TYR A 99 -8.61 -3.41 11.10
CA TYR A 99 -8.32 -2.29 12.02
C TYR A 99 -9.58 -1.51 12.43
N SER A 100 -10.69 -1.67 11.69
CA SER A 100 -12.00 -1.05 11.88
C SER A 100 -13.03 -1.97 12.53
N SER A 101 -12.63 -3.07 13.19
CA SER A 101 -13.51 -3.72 14.19
C SER A 101 -13.85 -2.79 15.36
N HIS A 102 -13.30 -1.58 15.36
CA HIS A 102 -13.79 -0.43 16.12
C HIS A 102 -13.98 0.76 15.18
N SER A 103 -15.06 0.71 14.39
CA SER A 103 -15.87 1.85 13.94
C SER A 103 -15.47 3.17 14.60
N ILE A 104 -14.91 4.08 13.80
CA ILE A 104 -14.65 5.48 14.19
C ILE A 104 -15.97 6.17 14.65
N GLN A 105 -17.12 5.69 14.18
CA GLN A 105 -18.44 6.19 14.56
C GLN A 105 -18.86 5.81 15.99
N ASP A 106 -18.33 4.75 16.59
CA ASP A 106 -18.70 4.33 17.95
C ASP A 106 -17.88 5.04 19.05
N ARG A 107 -16.86 5.83 18.68
CA ARG A 107 -15.91 6.47 19.61
C ARG A 107 -16.21 7.92 19.95
N TYR A 108 -17.25 8.52 19.36
CA TYR A 108 -17.68 9.87 19.75
C TYR A 108 -18.46 9.90 21.07
N HIS A 109 -18.85 8.73 21.61
CA HIS A 109 -19.73 8.63 22.79
C HIS A 109 -19.13 7.89 24.00
N SER A 110 -17.94 7.33 23.92
CA SER A 110 -17.28 6.69 25.07
C SER A 110 -15.99 7.43 25.42
N ARG A 111 -15.76 7.59 26.72
CA ARG A 111 -14.65 8.29 27.35
C ARG A 111 -13.30 7.93 26.71
N VAL A 112 -12.33 8.85 26.82
CA VAL A 112 -10.91 8.68 26.45
C VAL A 112 -10.38 7.37 27.07
N ASP A 113 -10.55 6.25 26.36
CA ASP A 113 -10.05 4.97 26.80
C ASP A 113 -8.54 4.94 26.60
N GLU A 114 -7.82 4.54 27.63
CA GLU A 114 -6.36 4.55 27.77
C GLU A 114 -5.61 3.61 26.78
N ASP A 115 -6.31 3.01 25.81
CA ASP A 115 -5.85 1.92 24.96
C ASP A 115 -5.86 2.28 23.45
N GLU A 116 -5.17 3.36 23.07
CA GLU A 116 -5.03 3.77 21.66
C GLU A 116 -3.75 3.19 21.02
N LEU A 117 -3.89 2.54 19.85
CA LEU A 117 -2.77 2.05 19.05
C LEU A 117 -1.93 3.23 18.52
N THR A 118 -0.64 3.27 18.84
CA THR A 118 0.29 4.28 18.31
C THR A 118 0.69 3.97 16.87
N ALA A 119 1.17 4.99 16.17
CA ALA A 119 1.67 4.84 14.81
C ALA A 119 2.92 3.94 14.73
N ALA A 120 3.81 3.93 15.74
CA ALA A 120 4.94 3.01 15.82
C ALA A 120 4.47 1.55 15.91
N GLU A 121 3.52 1.26 16.77
CA GLU A 121 2.94 -0.09 16.93
C GLU A 121 2.21 -0.53 15.67
N PHE A 122 1.49 0.39 15.04
CA PHE A 122 0.85 0.13 13.75
C PHE A 122 1.85 -0.24 12.65
N LEU A 123 2.99 0.46 12.56
CA LEU A 123 4.05 0.15 11.58
C LEU A 123 4.69 -1.22 11.82
N LEU A 124 4.82 -1.62 13.09
CA LEU A 124 5.50 -2.85 13.50
C LEU A 124 4.57 -4.06 13.64
N ASP A 125 3.27 -3.93 13.35
CA ASP A 125 2.25 -4.95 13.62
C ASP A 125 2.26 -5.46 15.08
N LEU A 126 2.57 -4.57 16.02
CA LEU A 126 2.53 -4.90 17.44
C LEU A 126 1.09 -4.98 17.92
N PRO A 127 0.77 -5.89 18.86
CA PRO A 127 -0.51 -5.84 19.54
C PRO A 127 -0.67 -4.48 20.23
N LYS A 128 -1.91 -4.00 20.40
CA LYS A 128 -2.18 -2.78 21.17
C LYS A 128 -1.49 -2.91 22.53
N ALA A 129 -0.38 -2.20 22.75
CA ALA A 129 0.17 -2.13 24.08
C ALA A 129 -0.76 -1.22 24.86
N ARG A 130 -1.29 -1.72 25.98
CA ARG A 130 -2.11 -0.91 26.88
C ARG A 130 -1.29 0.32 27.30
N LYS A 131 -1.90 1.50 27.24
CA LYS A 131 -1.37 2.85 27.55
C LYS A 131 -0.72 3.61 26.38
N VAL A 132 -1.15 4.85 26.16
CA VAL A 132 -0.68 5.77 25.09
C VAL A 132 0.57 6.56 25.52
N TYR A 133 1.53 6.76 24.61
CA TYR A 133 2.95 7.06 24.93
C TYR A 133 3.57 8.40 24.47
N ALA A 134 2.85 9.31 23.82
CA ALA A 134 3.41 10.64 23.50
C ALA A 134 3.08 11.63 24.61
N LEU A 135 4.05 12.41 25.12
CA LEU A 135 3.74 13.66 25.81
C LEU A 135 3.02 14.56 24.81
N VAL A 136 1.70 14.58 24.88
CA VAL A 136 0.92 15.51 24.08
C VAL A 136 0.97 16.82 24.82
N LYS A 137 1.40 17.86 24.12
CA LYS A 137 1.40 19.21 24.62
C LYS A 137 0.25 19.98 23.98
N ASP A 138 -0.41 20.84 24.74
CA ASP A 138 -1.34 21.81 24.16
C ASP A 138 -0.59 22.91 23.37
N GLY A 139 -1.33 23.88 22.82
CA GLY A 139 -0.74 25.01 22.09
C GLY A 139 0.16 25.91 22.94
N GLU A 140 0.15 25.75 24.26
CA GLU A 140 0.96 26.48 25.24
C GLU A 140 2.10 25.61 25.81
N GLU A 141 2.38 24.47 25.17
CA GLU A 141 3.38 23.49 25.57
C GLU A 141 3.11 22.71 26.89
N ASN A 142 1.92 22.83 27.48
CA ASN A 142 1.60 22.11 28.70
C ASN A 142 1.30 20.64 28.41
N PRO A 143 1.88 19.69 29.16
CA PRO A 143 1.61 18.27 28.99
C PRO A 143 0.17 17.94 29.36
N VAL A 144 -0.61 17.41 28.42
CA VAL A 144 -2.00 16.98 28.62
C VAL A 144 -2.12 15.48 28.96
N ASN A 145 -0.99 14.77 29.10
CA ASN A 145 -0.96 13.37 29.55
C ASN A 145 0.37 12.98 30.25
N ASN A 146 0.34 11.85 30.96
CA ASN A 146 1.49 11.30 31.69
C ASN A 146 2.20 10.21 30.85
N ALA A 147 3.29 10.54 30.18
CA ALA A 147 4.08 9.55 29.41
C ALA A 147 4.75 8.55 30.34
N THR A 148 4.38 7.26 30.23
CA THR A 148 4.79 6.23 31.21
C THR A 148 5.60 5.06 30.63
N ASN A 149 5.79 4.92 29.31
CA ASN A 149 6.79 3.98 28.75
C ASN A 149 7.63 4.57 27.61
N LYS A 150 8.70 3.80 27.31
CA LYS A 150 9.70 3.99 26.27
C LYS A 150 9.07 4.06 24.87
N VAL A 151 9.33 5.17 24.19
CA VAL A 151 9.03 5.37 22.78
C VAL A 151 9.77 4.31 21.94
N ILE A 152 9.02 3.54 21.15
CA ILE A 152 9.58 2.56 20.22
C ILE A 152 9.91 3.29 18.94
N ASP A 153 11.19 3.30 18.55
CA ASP A 153 11.59 3.71 17.21
C ASP A 153 11.30 2.55 16.23
N PRO A 154 10.28 2.66 15.35
CA PRO A 154 9.94 1.60 14.42
C PRO A 154 11.03 1.40 13.36
N PHE A 155 11.94 2.36 13.19
CA PHE A 155 12.98 2.36 12.16
C PHE A 155 14.32 1.79 12.65
N ALA A 156 14.43 1.47 13.95
CA ALA A 156 15.68 1.00 14.55
C ALA A 156 16.24 -0.28 13.90
N LYS A 157 15.38 -1.15 13.38
CA LYS A 157 15.78 -2.41 12.71
C LYS A 157 15.86 -2.31 11.18
N LEU A 158 15.55 -1.16 10.60
CA LEU A 158 15.61 -0.97 9.15
C LEU A 158 17.07 -0.88 8.68
N ASP A 159 17.34 -1.46 7.51
CA ASP A 159 18.58 -1.25 6.76
C ASP A 159 18.71 0.21 6.26
N ASP A 160 19.89 0.57 5.76
CA ASP A 160 20.19 1.94 5.33
C ASP A 160 19.30 2.42 4.18
N HIS A 161 18.93 1.54 3.26
CA HIS A 161 18.07 1.88 2.13
C HIS A 161 16.65 2.21 2.60
N LYS A 162 16.06 1.34 3.42
CA LYS A 162 14.75 1.55 4.05
C LYS A 162 14.76 2.77 4.96
N ARG A 163 15.85 3.06 5.68
CA ARG A 163 15.99 4.29 6.50
C ARG A 163 15.99 5.55 5.65
N GLN A 164 16.68 5.58 4.50
CA GLN A 164 16.66 6.72 3.59
C GLN A 164 15.25 6.99 3.05
N ILE A 165 14.49 5.93 2.76
CA ILE A 165 13.10 6.05 2.31
C ILE A 165 12.20 6.51 3.47
N ALA A 166 12.40 5.98 4.69
CA ALA A 166 11.65 6.38 5.89
C ALA A 166 11.71 7.89 6.14
N LYS A 167 12.90 8.50 6.00
CA LYS A 167 13.09 9.96 6.11
C LYS A 167 12.21 10.76 5.15
N LYS A 168 11.93 10.23 3.96
CA LYS A 168 11.05 10.91 2.97
C LYS A 168 9.59 10.92 3.40
N PHE A 169 9.17 10.00 4.26
CA PHE A 169 7.83 10.00 4.83
C PHE A 169 7.69 10.97 6.02
N ASN A 170 8.77 11.48 6.62
CA ASN A 170 8.71 12.42 7.75
C ASN A 170 7.73 11.91 8.84
N LEU A 171 7.95 10.68 9.30
CA LEU A 171 7.09 9.99 10.29
C LEU A 171 7.62 10.11 11.71
N GLU A 172 8.76 10.76 11.90
CA GLU A 172 9.47 10.86 13.17
C GLU A 172 8.60 11.54 14.24
N ALA A 173 7.85 12.57 13.85
CA ALA A 173 6.89 13.24 14.72
C ALA A 173 5.57 12.47 14.91
N LEU A 174 5.30 11.47 14.06
CA LEU A 174 4.02 10.77 14.03
C LEU A 174 4.02 9.45 14.79
N PHE A 175 5.13 8.71 14.77
CA PHE A 175 5.17 7.37 15.38
C PHE A 175 4.79 7.31 16.88
N PRO A 176 5.00 8.34 17.74
CA PRO A 176 4.58 8.24 19.13
C PRO A 176 3.09 8.58 19.31
N LEU A 177 2.44 9.17 18.29
CA LEU A 177 1.05 9.58 18.36
C LEU A 177 0.10 8.40 18.16
N PRO A 178 -1.05 8.39 18.87
CA PRO A 178 -2.17 7.53 18.55
C PRO A 178 -2.63 7.68 17.11
N THR A 179 -2.86 6.56 16.44
CA THR A 179 -3.39 6.51 15.07
C THR A 179 -4.71 7.26 14.91
N ILE A 180 -5.54 7.30 15.94
CA ILE A 180 -6.83 8.02 15.95
C ILE A 180 -6.66 9.56 15.95
N ARG A 181 -5.51 10.06 16.39
CA ARG A 181 -5.21 11.51 16.42
C ARG A 181 -4.54 12.00 15.14
N LEU A 182 -4.23 11.09 14.22
CA LEU A 182 -3.62 11.44 12.95
C LEU A 182 -4.67 12.03 12.00
N SER A 183 -4.30 13.09 11.29
CA SER A 183 -5.11 13.55 10.16
C SER A 183 -5.17 12.47 9.07
N ASN A 184 -6.18 12.53 8.19
CA ASN A 184 -6.29 11.57 7.08
C ASN A 184 -5.01 11.51 6.23
N GLY A 185 -4.37 12.66 5.96
CA GLY A 185 -3.10 12.70 5.23
C GLY A 185 -1.94 12.05 5.98
N GLN A 186 -1.88 12.19 7.31
CA GLN A 186 -0.88 11.52 8.16
C GLN A 186 -1.13 10.01 8.22
N LEU A 187 -2.38 9.58 8.39
CA LEU A 187 -2.76 8.16 8.41
C LEU A 187 -2.45 7.48 7.07
N MET A 188 -2.74 8.14 5.95
CA MET A 188 -2.43 7.66 4.62
C MET A 188 -0.93 7.49 4.41
N ARG A 189 -0.15 8.49 4.83
CA ARG A 189 1.31 8.44 4.78
C ARG A 189 1.87 7.29 5.62
N LEU A 190 1.34 7.09 6.82
CA LEU A 190 1.68 5.98 7.70
C LEU A 190 1.39 4.62 7.04
N ARG A 191 0.22 4.48 6.39
CA ARG A 191 -0.18 3.27 5.65
C ARG A 191 0.74 2.98 4.47
N LEU A 192 1.11 4.00 3.70
CA LEU A 192 2.06 3.87 2.60
C LEU A 192 3.43 3.42 3.12
N ALA A 193 3.91 4.05 4.18
CA ALA A 193 5.20 3.69 4.78
C ALA A 193 5.18 2.27 5.36
N LYS A 194 4.10 1.85 6.03
CA LYS A 194 3.93 0.47 6.48
C LYS A 194 4.11 -0.51 5.33
N ASN A 195 3.32 -0.32 4.27
CA ASN A 195 3.29 -1.22 3.13
C ASN A 195 4.58 -1.17 2.30
N LEU A 196 5.34 -0.08 2.31
CA LEU A 196 6.59 0.02 1.56
C LEU A 196 7.80 -0.45 2.35
N LEU A 197 7.94 -0.02 3.62
CA LEU A 197 9.15 -0.22 4.43
C LEU A 197 9.13 -1.52 5.22
N PHE A 198 7.96 -1.93 5.71
CA PHE A 198 7.78 -3.09 6.57
C PHE A 198 7.28 -4.32 5.81
N SER A 199 7.37 -4.26 4.48
CA SER A 199 7.20 -5.40 3.58
C SER A 199 8.46 -5.59 2.72
N ASP A 200 8.38 -6.50 1.77
CA ASP A 200 9.36 -6.69 0.68
C ASP A 200 9.07 -5.80 -0.55
N ALA A 201 8.12 -4.86 -0.45
CA ALA A 201 7.79 -3.95 -1.54
C ALA A 201 8.87 -2.90 -1.84
N VAL A 202 9.78 -2.66 -0.89
CA VAL A 202 10.91 -1.74 -1.12
C VAL A 202 11.84 -2.21 -2.24
N ASP A 203 11.92 -3.53 -2.45
CA ASP A 203 12.83 -4.16 -3.42
C ASP A 203 12.13 -4.42 -4.77
N ALA A 204 10.87 -4.01 -4.90
CA ALA A 204 10.10 -4.19 -6.12
C ALA A 204 10.59 -3.24 -7.21
N LYS A 205 10.61 -3.76 -8.45
CA LYS A 205 10.87 -2.93 -9.65
C LYS A 205 9.68 -2.06 -9.99
N VAL A 206 8.47 -2.55 -9.71
CA VAL A 206 7.21 -1.82 -9.91
C VAL A 206 6.34 -1.97 -8.67
N VAL A 207 5.84 -0.83 -8.20
CA VAL A 207 4.82 -0.78 -7.15
C VAL A 207 3.51 -0.32 -7.78
N VAL A 208 2.47 -1.13 -7.62
CA VAL A 208 1.10 -0.81 -8.02
C VAL A 208 0.35 -0.40 -6.78
N LEU A 209 -0.21 0.82 -6.79
CA LEU A 209 -1.01 1.34 -5.70
C LEU A 209 -2.49 1.30 -6.10
N ASP A 210 -3.28 0.46 -5.44
CA ASP A 210 -4.72 0.38 -5.70
C ASP A 210 -5.48 1.21 -4.66
N GLU A 211 -6.10 2.28 -5.15
CA GLU A 211 -6.82 3.29 -4.36
C GLU A 211 -6.02 3.87 -3.16
N PRO A 212 -4.77 4.35 -3.36
CA PRO A 212 -3.94 4.85 -2.25
C PRO A 212 -4.48 6.10 -1.55
N PHE A 213 -5.47 6.76 -2.13
CA PHE A 213 -6.05 8.03 -1.67
C PHE A 213 -7.55 7.92 -1.32
N SER A 214 -8.12 6.71 -1.29
CA SER A 214 -9.55 6.50 -0.98
C SER A 214 -9.85 6.45 0.52
#